data_AF-A0A958JUW5-F1
#
_entry.id   AF-A0A958JUW5-F1
#
_cell.length_a   1.000
_cell.length_b   1.000
_cell.length_c   1.000
_cell.angle_alpha   90.00
_cell.angle_beta   90.00
_cell.angle_gamma   90.00
#
_symmetry.space_group_name_H-M   'P 1'
#
loop_
_entity.id
_entity.type
_entity.pdbx_description
1 polymer ?
#
loop_
_entity_poly.entity_id
_entity_poly.type
_entity_poly.pdbx_seq_one_letter_code
_entity_poly.pdbx_strand_id
1 'polypeptide(L)'
;MSGEKLPQMDLSFMWGKGYDPVHELMRAIILRAVEDFNSKGELKEEAIEYMSSEEEEYIFSFRAICKHFGFDPDKTRYAIMNANHRISTRRRAA
;
A
#
# COMPACT_ATOMS: atom_id res chain seq x y z
N MET A 1 25.82 13.22 23.88
CA MET A 1 24.44 13.19 23.38
C MET A 1 24.47 12.62 21.98
N SER A 2 24.15 11.34 21.84
CA SER A 2 24.11 10.66 20.54
C SER A 2 22.88 11.16 19.81
N GLY A 3 23.07 12.01 18.81
CA GLY A 3 21.99 12.45 17.94
C GLY A 3 21.37 11.22 17.29
N GLU A 4 20.13 10.92 17.68
CA GLU A 4 19.32 9.89 17.05
C GLU A 4 19.31 10.17 15.55
N LYS A 5 19.98 9.33 14.77
CA LYS A 5 19.93 9.39 13.31
C LYS A 5 18.52 9.04 12.93
N LEU A 6 17.66 10.05 12.83
CA LEU A 6 16.37 9.92 12.18
C LEU A 6 16.60 9.25 10.82
N PRO A 7 15.69 8.35 10.39
CA PRO A 7 15.78 7.71 9.09
C PRO A 7 16.09 8.76 8.03
N GLN A 8 17.24 8.64 7.37
CA GLN A 8 17.61 9.58 6.33
C GLN A 8 16.66 9.39 5.16
N MET A 9 15.97 10.46 4.77
CA MET A 9 15.10 10.44 3.60
C MET A 9 15.96 10.09 2.38
N ASP A 10 15.56 9.06 1.64
CA ASP A 10 16.28 8.64 0.44
C ASP A 10 16.16 9.73 -0.64
N LEU A 11 17.25 10.47 -0.85
CA LEU A 11 17.33 11.58 -1.79
C LEU A 11 17.38 11.13 -3.25
N SER A 12 17.43 9.83 -3.56
CA SER A 12 17.37 9.34 -4.94
C SER A 12 16.06 9.70 -5.65
N PHE A 13 15.06 10.20 -4.91
CA PHE A 13 13.73 10.54 -5.37
C PHE A 13 13.35 12.04 -5.26
N MET A 14 14.33 12.95 -5.26
CA MET A 14 14.00 14.38 -5.34
C MET A 14 13.18 14.75 -6.60
N TRP A 15 12.35 15.80 -6.48
CA TRP A 15 11.49 16.33 -7.54
C TRP A 15 12.19 16.40 -8.90
N GLY A 16 11.57 15.80 -9.93
CA GLY A 16 12.06 15.82 -11.32
C GLY A 16 12.49 14.47 -11.91
N LYS A 17 12.46 13.36 -11.15
CA LYS A 17 12.78 12.00 -11.64
C LYS A 17 11.59 11.03 -11.70
N GLY A 18 10.37 11.54 -11.90
CA GLY A 18 9.16 10.71 -11.90
C GLY A 18 8.67 10.29 -10.51
N TYR A 19 9.24 10.88 -9.45
CA TYR A 19 8.74 10.72 -8.09
C TYR A 19 7.50 11.61 -7.89
N ASP A 20 6.36 10.97 -7.66
CA ASP A 20 5.13 11.59 -7.20
C ASP A 20 4.87 11.12 -5.76
N PRO A 21 4.96 12.03 -4.75
CA PRO A 21 4.79 11.65 -3.35
C PRO A 21 3.38 11.12 -3.04
N VAL A 22 2.36 11.56 -3.78
CA VAL A 22 0.99 11.06 -3.60
C VAL A 22 0.89 9.65 -4.14
N HIS A 23 1.46 9.40 -5.32
CA HIS A 23 1.53 8.07 -5.92
C HIS A 23 2.26 7.07 -5.01
N GLU A 24 3.40 7.46 -4.44
CA GLU A 24 4.17 6.61 -3.52
C GLU A 24 3.45 6.39 -2.18
N LEU A 25 2.73 7.38 -1.66
CA LEU A 25 1.88 7.22 -0.48
C LEU A 25 0.76 6.20 -0.75
N MET A 26 0.05 6.33 -1.87
CA MET A 26 -0.99 5.37 -2.27
C MET A 26 -0.42 3.95 -2.41
N ARG A 27 0.76 3.82 -3.01
CA ARG A 27 1.47 2.54 -3.10
C ARG A 27 1.76 1.97 -1.71
N ALA A 28 2.27 2.78 -0.80
CA ALA A 28 2.60 2.35 0.56
C ALA A 28 1.36 1.87 1.34
N ILE A 29 0.22 2.56 1.18
CA ILE A 29 -1.05 2.19 1.82
C ILE A 29 -1.52 0.80 1.37
N ILE A 30 -1.54 0.52 0.07
CA ILE A 30 -1.93 -0.81 -0.44
C ILE A 30 -0.97 -1.90 0.03
N LEU A 31 0.33 -1.64 -0.01
CA LEU A 31 1.31 -2.60 0.49
C LEU A 31 1.12 -2.87 1.98
N ARG A 32 0.79 -1.83 2.76
CA ARG A 32 0.51 -1.97 4.18
C ARG A 32 -0.74 -2.82 4.43
N ALA A 33 -1.83 -2.57 3.70
CA ALA A 33 -3.05 -3.38 3.78
C ALA A 33 -2.78 -4.87 3.47
N VAL A 34 -1.91 -5.16 2.50
CA VAL A 34 -1.48 -6.53 2.19
C VAL A 34 -0.66 -7.14 3.34
N GLU A 35 0.22 -6.38 4.00
CA GLU A 35 0.97 -6.87 5.17
C GLU A 35 0.06 -7.13 6.37
N ASP A 36 -0.86 -6.20 6.65
CA ASP A 36 -1.80 -6.32 7.76
C ASP A 36 -2.77 -7.49 7.55
N PHE A 37 -3.24 -7.72 6.32
CA PHE A 37 -4.04 -8.91 5.98
C PHE A 37 -3.31 -10.24 6.24
N ASN A 38 -1.99 -10.27 6.03
CA ASN A 38 -1.16 -11.44 6.31
C ASN A 38 -0.78 -11.57 7.80
N SER A 39 -1.14 -10.58 8.63
CA SER A 39 -0.95 -10.61 10.08
C SER A 39 -2.08 -11.38 10.77
N LYS A 40 -2.12 -11.36 12.10
CA LYS A 40 -3.14 -12.04 12.92
C LYS A 40 -3.89 -11.03 13.78
N GLY A 41 -5.12 -11.37 14.16
CA GLY A 41 -5.95 -10.55 15.05
C GLY A 41 -6.45 -9.28 14.36
N GLU A 42 -6.55 -8.20 15.14
CA GLU A 42 -7.15 -6.91 14.76
C GLU A 42 -6.63 -6.35 13.43
N LEU A 43 -5.31 -6.35 13.21
CA LEU A 43 -4.72 -5.85 11.95
C LEU A 43 -5.27 -6.55 10.71
N LYS A 44 -5.56 -7.85 10.81
CA LYS A 44 -6.14 -8.59 9.69
C LYS A 44 -7.59 -8.18 9.46
N GLU A 45 -8.35 -7.97 10.52
CA GLU A 45 -9.75 -7.55 10.46
C GLU A 45 -9.86 -6.15 9.86
N GLU A 46 -9.04 -5.21 10.31
CA GLU A 46 -8.94 -3.85 9.76
C GLU A 46 -8.57 -3.87 8.26
N ALA A 47 -7.62 -4.71 7.85
CA ALA A 47 -7.26 -4.84 6.45
C ALA A 47 -8.40 -5.38 5.58
N ILE A 48 -9.18 -6.34 6.12
CA ILE A 48 -10.36 -6.87 5.44
C ILE A 48 -11.43 -5.78 5.30
N GLU A 49 -11.71 -5.04 6.37
CA GLU A 49 -12.67 -3.94 6.37
C GLU A 49 -12.28 -2.87 5.36
N TYR A 50 -11.02 -2.42 5.38
CA TYR A 50 -10.49 -1.45 4.44
C TYR A 50 -10.65 -1.89 2.98
N MET A 51 -10.30 -3.14 2.65
CA MET A 51 -10.42 -3.66 1.29
C MET A 51 -11.87 -3.89 0.85
N SER A 52 -12.78 -4.12 1.80
CA SER A 52 -14.20 -4.41 1.54
C SER A 52 -15.07 -3.15 1.53
N SER A 53 -14.53 -2.00 1.93
CA SER A 53 -15.25 -0.73 1.90
C SER A 53 -15.67 -0.35 0.48
N GLU A 54 -16.95 -0.01 0.33
CA GLU A 54 -17.55 0.50 -0.91
C GLU A 54 -17.34 2.01 -1.07
N GLU A 55 -16.75 2.69 -0.08
CA GLU A 55 -16.54 4.14 -0.12
C GLU A 55 -15.52 4.53 -1.19
N GLU A 56 -15.99 5.06 -2.32
CA GLU A 56 -15.12 5.55 -3.39
C GLU A 56 -14.76 7.03 -3.26
N GLU A 57 -15.47 7.80 -2.43
CA GLU A 57 -15.29 9.25 -2.29
C GLU A 57 -13.97 9.62 -1.59
N TYR A 58 -13.44 8.72 -0.76
CA TYR A 58 -12.16 8.94 -0.11
C TYR A 58 -10.99 8.60 -1.05
N ILE A 59 -10.08 9.56 -1.26
CA ILE A 59 -8.93 9.44 -2.17
C ILE A 59 -7.97 8.28 -1.83
N PHE A 60 -7.91 7.88 -0.54
CA PHE A 60 -7.10 6.74 -0.10
C PHE A 60 -7.92 5.48 0.19
N SER A 61 -9.18 5.43 -0.24
CA SER A 61 -9.94 4.18 -0.22
C SER A 61 -9.26 3.13 -1.09
N PHE A 62 -9.45 1.85 -0.75
CA PHE A 62 -8.90 0.75 -1.54
C PHE A 62 -9.31 0.84 -3.01
N ARG A 63 -10.58 1.17 -3.27
CA ARG A 63 -11.14 1.31 -4.61
C ARG A 63 -10.53 2.49 -5.37
N ALA A 64 -10.40 3.66 -4.74
CA ALA A 64 -9.78 4.83 -5.37
C ALA A 64 -8.31 4.58 -5.72
N ILE A 65 -7.55 3.95 -4.80
CA ILE A 65 -6.16 3.62 -5.06
C ILE A 65 -6.03 2.58 -6.18
N CYS A 66 -6.84 1.53 -6.18
CA CYS A 66 -6.82 0.54 -7.27
C CYS A 66 -7.07 1.22 -8.63
N LYS A 67 -8.07 2.10 -8.73
CA LYS A 67 -8.37 2.84 -9.96
C LYS A 67 -7.21 3.77 -10.36
N HIS A 68 -6.56 4.44 -9.41
CA HIS A 68 -5.38 5.30 -9.66
C HIS A 68 -4.23 4.52 -10.32
N PHE A 69 -4.01 3.26 -9.91
CA PHE A 69 -3.01 2.37 -10.51
C PHE A 69 -3.50 1.62 -11.76
N GLY A 70 -4.73 1.85 -12.22
CA GLY A 70 -5.32 1.15 -13.36
C GLY A 70 -5.73 -0.30 -13.07
N PHE A 71 -5.91 -0.65 -11.79
CA PHE A 71 -6.39 -1.96 -11.37
C PHE A 71 -7.92 -1.99 -11.16
N ASP A 72 -8.51 -3.15 -11.41
CA ASP A 72 -9.89 -3.45 -11.04
C ASP A 72 -9.95 -3.75 -9.53
N PRO A 73 -10.71 -2.98 -8.73
CA PRO A 73 -10.72 -3.15 -7.27
C PRO A 73 -11.15 -4.56 -6.83
N ASP A 74 -12.19 -5.10 -7.46
CA ASP A 74 -12.77 -6.38 -7.03
C ASP A 74 -11.84 -7.56 -7.35
N LYS A 75 -11.24 -7.55 -8.54
CA LYS A 75 -10.21 -8.52 -8.92
C LYS A 75 -8.96 -8.39 -8.06
N THR A 76 -8.55 -7.17 -7.73
CA THR A 76 -7.38 -6.91 -6.88
C THR A 76 -7.61 -7.45 -5.48
N ARG A 77 -8.76 -7.16 -4.87
CA ARG A 77 -9.15 -7.71 -3.57
C ARG A 77 -9.17 -9.23 -3.61
N TYR A 78 -9.82 -9.82 -4.61
CA TYR A 78 -9.87 -11.27 -4.77
C TYR A 78 -8.46 -11.88 -4.86
N ALA A 79 -7.58 -11.29 -5.66
CA ALA A 79 -6.20 -11.76 -5.84
C ALA A 79 -5.37 -11.66 -4.54
N ILE A 80 -5.56 -10.60 -3.73
CA ILE A 80 -4.89 -10.45 -2.43
C ILE A 80 -5.39 -11.52 -1.45
N MET A 81 -6.71 -11.65 -1.31
CA MET A 81 -7.32 -12.49 -0.28
C MET A 81 -7.21 -13.99 -0.56
N ASN A 82 -7.08 -14.38 -1.83
CA ASN A 82 -6.98 -15.78 -2.26
C ASN A 82 -5.59 -16.13 -2.78
N ALA A 83 -4.56 -15.34 -2.46
CA ALA A 83 -3.21 -15.62 -2.89
C ALA A 83 -2.69 -16.94 -2.28
N ASN A 84 -2.29 -17.89 -3.14
CA ASN A 84 -1.66 -19.15 -2.71
C ASN A 84 -0.25 -18.96 -2.12
N HIS A 85 0.35 -17.80 -2.36
CA HIS A 85 1.69 -17.44 -1.91
C HIS A 85 1.67 -16.02 -1.34
N ARG A 86 2.55 -15.77 -0.37
CA ARG A 86 2.73 -14.43 0.20
C ARG A 86 3.14 -13.44 -0.90
N ILE A 87 2.34 -12.39 -1.08
CA ILE A 87 2.65 -11.29 -1.98
C ILE A 87 3.88 -10.55 -1.46
N SER A 88 4.85 -10.30 -2.36
CA SER A 88 6.06 -9.56 -2.01
C SER A 88 5.75 -8.07 -1.90
N THR A 89 5.89 -7.52 -0.70
CA THR A 89 5.68 -6.10 -0.38
C THR A 89 6.97 -5.28 -0.39
N ARG A 90 8.13 -5.96 -0.52
CA ARG A 90 9.42 -5.30 -0.63
C ARG A 90 9.63 -4.76 -2.04
N ARG A 91 10.19 -3.56 -2.14
CA ARG A 91 10.69 -3.03 -3.40
C ARG A 91 11.83 -3.94 -3.87
N ARG A 92 11.76 -4.43 -5.10
CA ARG A 92 12.90 -5.13 -5.73
C ARG A 92 13.90 -4.06 -6.16
N ALA A 93 15.19 -4.27 -5.88
CA ALA A 93 16.22 -3.45 -6.48
C ALA A 93 16.11 -3.60 -8.00
N ALA A 94 16.02 -2.47 -8.69
CA ALA A 94 16.04 -2.41 -10.16
C ALA A 94 17.47 -2.55 -10.66
#